data_AF-A0A951F7M8-F1
#
_entry.id   AF-A0A951F7M8-F1
#
_cell.length_a   1.000
_cell.length_b   1.000
_cell.length_c   1.000
_cell.angle_alpha   90.00
_cell.angle_beta   90.00
_cell.angle_gamma   90.00
#
_symmetry.space_group_name_H-M   'P 1'
#
loop_
_entity.id
_entity.type
_entity.pdbx_description
1 polymer ?
#
loop_
_entity_poly.entity_id
_entity_poly.type
_entity_poly.pdbx_seq_one_letter_code
_entity_poly.pdbx_strand_id
1 'polypeptide(L)'
;MSRLPVLLLLALALPPCAAPQFLLKPTAPGEPVRLIPTDLATLESAEERKDLPCTVTQHKPELGFDLRFHSGYEVAMPLRELSGGGEVLTILFRVASQDDPHKATYFVQHYRVPPIDDDAKGDALLEGVVDLGEGKYHIQWLMRDREEHICSSNWDVEAALPPKDKPMPLFIAPKEVAETLPEPFIDDSPQSPPRQSERSPQPSGKNAESAKTLESLDLKLLVNFAPQNSLSPALQRSDTDALVSILKAIQRDPHVARLSLVAFNIEESRIVYRQETAEQIDLPALGKALNTMKLGTINVARLGERHSRTEFLEDLIQQEVGTAVHPDAVIFAGPKAMLDADVPQDDLRRIGDIECPVFYMNYNLNPQAVPWKDSISHAIRAFKGTEYTISRPRDLWTSTTEMLDRILRNKRQRSLAAASSRGGQ
;
A
#
# COMPACT_ATOMS: atom_id res chain seq x y z
N MET A 1 -36.03 43.82 -9.36
CA MET A 1 -35.08 43.01 -10.16
C MET A 1 -33.75 43.01 -9.42
N SER A 2 -33.57 42.02 -8.53
CA SER A 2 -32.42 41.93 -7.62
C SER A 2 -31.31 41.13 -8.28
N ARG A 3 -30.11 41.69 -8.37
CA ARG A 3 -28.92 41.00 -8.89
C ARG A 3 -28.25 40.28 -7.72
N LEU A 4 -28.35 38.94 -7.70
CA LEU A 4 -27.60 38.06 -6.81
C LEU A 4 -26.12 38.08 -7.21
N PRO A 5 -25.16 38.27 -6.29
CA PRO A 5 -23.76 38.06 -6.60
C PRO A 5 -23.47 36.55 -6.56
N VAL A 6 -22.98 36.03 -7.68
CA VAL A 6 -22.44 34.67 -7.78
C VAL A 6 -21.14 34.63 -6.97
N LEU A 7 -21.18 33.97 -5.81
CA LEU A 7 -20.00 33.68 -5.01
C LEU A 7 -19.26 32.51 -5.69
N LEU A 8 -18.21 32.84 -6.45
CA LEU A 8 -17.34 31.87 -7.09
C LEU A 8 -16.35 31.33 -6.03
N LEU A 9 -16.69 30.23 -5.37
CA LEU A 9 -15.73 29.46 -4.56
C LEU A 9 -14.78 28.72 -5.51
N LEU A 10 -13.62 29.33 -5.77
CA LEU A 10 -12.48 28.63 -6.38
C LEU A 10 -11.79 27.81 -5.29
N ALA A 11 -12.24 26.57 -5.09
CA ALA A 11 -11.48 25.59 -4.33
C ALA A 11 -10.35 25.04 -5.21
N LEU A 12 -9.21 25.73 -5.24
CA LEU A 12 -7.96 25.15 -5.69
C LEU A 12 -7.50 24.16 -4.61
N ALA A 13 -8.04 22.95 -4.65
CA ALA A 13 -7.44 21.81 -3.98
C ALA A 13 -6.16 21.44 -4.75
N LEU A 14 -5.08 22.18 -4.51
CA LEU A 14 -3.75 21.64 -4.72
C LEU A 14 -3.65 20.44 -3.77
N PRO A 15 -3.23 19.24 -4.24
CA PRO A 15 -2.86 18.18 -3.32
C PRO A 15 -1.83 18.78 -2.34
N PRO A 16 -1.92 18.50 -1.03
CA PRO A 16 -0.84 18.90 -0.14
C PRO A 16 0.43 18.30 -0.71
N CYS A 17 1.29 19.16 -1.25
CA CYS A 17 2.68 18.81 -1.48
C CYS A 17 3.22 18.51 -0.09
N ALA A 18 3.16 17.24 0.33
CA ALA A 18 3.88 16.76 1.48
C ALA A 18 5.34 17.16 1.24
N ALA A 19 5.80 18.20 1.95
CA ALA A 19 7.19 18.56 1.94
C ALA A 19 7.94 17.31 2.43
N PRO A 20 8.91 16.79 1.67
CA PRO A 20 9.50 15.51 1.98
C PRO A 20 10.12 15.56 3.37
N GLN A 21 9.61 14.72 4.25
CA GLN A 21 10.26 14.39 5.50
C GLN A 21 11.43 13.50 5.17
N PHE A 22 12.61 13.81 5.71
CA PHE A 22 13.82 13.04 5.46
C PHE A 22 14.36 12.46 6.74
N LEU A 23 14.80 11.20 6.68
CA LEU A 23 15.63 10.60 7.71
C LEU A 23 17.00 11.30 7.78
N LEU A 24 17.35 11.86 8.94
CA LEU A 24 18.69 12.38 9.20
C LEU A 24 19.66 11.21 9.39
N LYS A 25 20.56 11.06 8.42
CA LYS A 25 21.62 10.05 8.48
C LYS A 25 22.87 10.67 9.13
N PRO A 26 23.57 9.91 9.99
CA PRO A 26 24.90 10.29 10.44
C PRO A 26 25.87 10.48 9.27
N THR A 27 26.89 11.31 9.46
CA THR A 27 27.92 11.56 8.44
C THR A 27 28.76 10.31 8.13
N ALA A 28 28.97 9.44 9.11
CA ALA A 28 29.62 8.14 8.94
C ALA A 28 28.92 7.04 9.78
N PRO A 29 29.00 5.76 9.37
CA PRO A 29 28.42 4.66 10.15
C PRO A 29 28.96 4.63 11.58
N GLY A 30 28.08 4.66 12.57
CA GLY A 30 28.43 4.64 14.00
C GLY A 30 28.68 6.02 14.63
N GLU A 31 28.63 7.11 13.86
CA GLU A 31 28.62 8.47 14.42
C GLU A 31 27.22 8.90 14.88
N PRO A 32 27.10 9.80 15.88
CA PRO A 32 25.82 10.41 16.22
C PRO A 32 25.38 11.41 15.14
N VAL A 33 24.07 11.62 15.02
CA VAL A 33 23.52 12.71 14.21
C VAL A 33 23.94 14.04 14.81
N ARG A 34 24.49 14.93 13.98
CA ARG A 34 24.88 16.28 14.39
C ARG A 34 23.70 17.23 14.22
N LEU A 35 23.20 17.77 15.32
CA LEU A 35 22.15 18.78 15.36
C LEU A 35 22.73 20.16 15.66
N ILE A 36 21.94 21.20 15.39
CA ILE A 36 22.26 22.55 15.85
C ILE A 36 22.17 22.56 17.39
N PRO A 37 23.07 23.26 18.11
CA PRO A 37 23.08 23.23 19.58
C PRO A 37 21.75 23.62 20.23
N THR A 38 21.04 24.61 19.67
CA THR A 38 19.71 25.04 20.16
C THR A 38 18.67 23.93 20.02
N ASP A 39 18.66 23.23 18.88
CA ASP A 39 17.76 22.11 18.62
C ASP A 39 18.03 20.98 19.62
N LEU A 40 19.30 20.62 19.82
CA LEU A 40 19.70 19.57 20.75
C LEU A 40 19.28 19.92 22.19
N ALA A 41 19.57 21.14 22.65
CA ALA A 41 19.20 21.57 24.01
C ALA A 41 17.68 21.54 24.23
N THR A 42 16.89 21.90 23.21
CA THR A 42 15.42 21.85 23.26
C THR A 42 14.92 20.41 23.36
N LEU A 43 15.51 19.48 22.59
CA LEU A 43 15.15 18.06 22.67
C LEU A 43 15.60 17.44 24.00
N GLU A 44 16.72 17.87 24.60
CA GLU A 44 17.22 17.32 25.86
C GLU A 44 16.44 17.82 27.09
N SER A 45 15.94 19.05 27.10
CA SER A 45 15.23 19.61 28.27
C SER A 45 13.87 18.97 28.51
N ALA A 46 13.23 18.46 27.44
CA ALA A 46 11.83 18.01 27.43
C ALA A 46 10.80 19.07 27.91
N GLU A 47 11.22 20.34 28.04
CA GLU A 47 10.34 21.46 28.36
C GLU A 47 9.67 21.97 27.08
N GLU A 48 8.34 22.13 27.12
CA GLU A 48 7.59 22.72 26.02
C GLU A 48 7.95 24.21 25.85
N ARG A 49 8.32 24.59 24.62
CA ARG A 49 8.58 25.95 24.17
C ARG A 49 7.42 26.41 23.31
N LYS A 50 7.01 27.68 23.47
CA LYS A 50 5.86 28.29 22.78
C LYS A 50 6.19 29.72 22.33
N ASP A 51 7.46 29.94 21.99
CA ASP A 51 7.93 31.24 21.50
C ASP A 51 7.33 31.52 20.12
N LEU A 52 7.12 30.46 19.35
CA LEU A 52 6.35 30.44 18.12
C LEU A 52 4.95 29.85 18.39
N PRO A 53 3.84 30.59 18.19
CA PRO A 53 2.50 30.08 18.44
C PRO A 53 2.16 28.90 17.52
N CYS A 54 1.99 27.70 18.11
CA CYS A 54 1.54 26.52 17.38
C CYS A 54 0.74 25.58 18.28
N THR A 55 -0.12 24.75 17.68
CA THR A 55 -0.83 23.66 18.36
C THR A 55 -0.46 22.33 17.70
N VAL A 56 0.15 21.43 18.46
CA VAL A 56 0.57 20.11 17.96
C VAL A 56 -0.45 19.05 18.38
N THR A 57 -0.96 18.30 17.41
CA THR A 57 -1.84 17.15 17.59
C THR A 57 -1.10 15.88 17.18
N GLN A 58 -1.04 14.90 18.07
CA GLN A 58 -0.39 13.61 17.80
C GLN A 58 -1.33 12.60 17.13
N HIS A 59 -0.84 11.88 16.12
CA HIS A 59 -1.53 10.73 15.54
C HIS A 59 -1.07 9.46 16.24
N LYS A 60 -2.04 8.68 16.74
CA LYS A 60 -1.77 7.36 17.33
C LYS A 60 -1.29 6.40 16.25
N PRO A 61 -0.43 5.42 16.58
CA PRO A 61 -0.02 4.40 15.62
C PRO A 61 -1.21 3.60 15.08
N GLU A 62 -1.40 3.62 13.77
CA GLU A 62 -2.43 2.86 13.05
C GLU A 62 -1.78 1.91 12.06
N LEU A 63 -2.26 0.66 12.01
CA LEU A 63 -1.75 -0.32 11.06
C LEU A 63 -2.24 0.03 9.65
N GLY A 64 -1.31 0.19 8.70
CA GLY A 64 -1.60 0.36 7.27
C GLY A 64 -1.67 -0.96 6.52
N PHE A 65 -2.17 -0.92 5.27
CA PHE A 65 -2.24 -2.11 4.41
C PHE A 65 -0.85 -2.66 4.04
N ASP A 66 0.16 -1.81 4.07
CA ASP A 66 1.58 -2.16 3.97
C ASP A 66 2.11 -2.91 5.20
N LEU A 67 1.25 -3.26 6.15
CA LEU A 67 1.59 -4.00 7.38
C LEU A 67 2.67 -3.29 8.19
N ARG A 68 2.62 -1.96 8.22
CA ARG A 68 3.43 -1.07 9.08
C ARG A 68 2.52 -0.23 9.96
N PHE A 69 2.97 0.13 11.15
CA PHE A 69 2.26 1.13 11.94
C PHE A 69 2.67 2.52 11.48
N HIS A 70 1.69 3.33 11.06
CA HIS A 70 1.85 4.73 10.72
C HIS A 70 1.48 5.57 11.93
N SER A 71 2.42 6.40 12.40
CA SER A 71 2.20 7.39 13.44
C SER A 71 2.59 8.75 12.89
N GLY A 72 2.29 9.83 13.61
CA GLY A 72 2.68 11.14 13.12
C GLY A 72 2.21 12.27 13.99
N TYR A 73 2.19 13.46 13.41
CA TYR A 73 1.66 14.65 14.02
C TYR A 73 1.04 15.58 12.96
N GLU A 74 0.13 16.42 13.41
CA GLU A 74 -0.38 17.59 12.70
C GLU A 74 -0.04 18.81 13.57
N VAL A 75 0.41 19.90 12.96
CA VAL A 75 0.59 21.19 13.64
C VAL A 75 -0.25 22.26 12.96
N ALA A 76 -1.02 22.97 13.77
CA ALA A 76 -1.77 24.16 13.36
C ALA A 76 -1.04 25.42 13.80
N MET A 77 -0.84 26.35 12.87
CA MET A 77 -0.19 27.65 13.09
C MET A 77 -1.05 28.79 12.54
N PRO A 78 -1.28 29.87 13.29
CA PRO A 78 -2.02 31.02 12.75
C PRO A 78 -1.25 31.64 11.57
N LEU A 79 -1.93 31.87 10.44
CA LEU A 79 -1.30 32.39 9.22
C LEU A 79 -0.65 33.77 9.42
N ARG A 80 -1.15 34.57 10.36
CA ARG A 80 -0.56 35.87 10.72
C ARG A 80 0.87 35.77 11.28
N GLU A 81 1.22 34.64 11.92
CA GLU A 81 2.59 34.42 12.43
C GLU A 81 3.56 34.08 11.29
N LEU A 82 3.01 33.83 10.09
CA LEU A 82 3.73 33.48 8.88
C LEU A 82 3.69 34.60 7.83
N SER A 83 3.21 35.81 8.21
CA SER A 83 3.06 36.93 7.29
C SER A 83 4.41 37.45 6.78
N GLY A 84 4.39 38.09 5.61
CA GLY A 84 5.59 38.64 4.98
C GLY A 84 6.17 37.75 3.88
N GLY A 85 7.45 38.00 3.58
CA GLY A 85 8.11 37.50 2.36
C GLY A 85 9.09 36.35 2.60
N GLY A 86 8.60 35.11 2.52
CA GLY A 86 9.44 33.93 2.31
C GLY A 86 10.15 33.41 3.55
N GLU A 87 9.36 32.87 4.47
CA GLU A 87 9.82 32.21 5.70
C GLU A 87 10.22 30.74 5.44
N VAL A 88 11.09 30.18 6.28
CA VAL A 88 11.39 28.74 6.27
C VAL A 88 11.19 28.16 7.65
N LEU A 89 10.18 27.32 7.78
CA LEU A 89 9.99 26.52 8.98
C LEU A 89 10.82 25.26 8.88
N THR A 90 11.58 24.98 9.92
CA THR A 90 12.32 23.72 10.08
C THR A 90 11.69 22.93 11.21
N ILE A 91 11.22 21.74 10.89
CA ILE A 91 10.71 20.80 11.88
C ILE A 91 11.75 19.70 12.07
N LEU A 92 12.09 19.42 13.32
CA LEU A 92 12.94 18.32 13.73
C LEU A 92 12.16 17.46 14.71
N PHE A 93 12.08 16.16 14.45
CA PHE A 93 11.54 15.25 15.44
C PHE A 93 12.42 14.02 15.60
N ARG A 94 12.53 13.59 16.85
CA ARG A 94 13.35 12.49 17.34
C ARG A 94 12.43 11.41 17.87
N VAL A 95 12.61 10.19 17.38
CA VAL A 95 11.88 9.02 17.83
C VAL A 95 12.87 8.06 18.47
N ALA A 96 12.65 7.72 19.73
CA ALA A 96 13.48 6.78 20.46
C ALA A 96 12.62 5.64 21.02
N SER A 97 13.08 4.40 20.87
CA SER A 97 12.50 3.28 21.60
C SER A 97 12.70 3.52 23.10
N GLN A 98 11.66 3.31 23.91
CA GLN A 98 11.78 3.45 25.37
C GLN A 98 12.74 2.40 25.97
N ASP A 99 12.95 1.28 25.29
CA ASP A 99 13.88 0.24 25.71
C ASP A 99 15.35 0.56 25.38
N ASP A 100 15.59 1.44 24.39
CA ASP A 100 16.93 1.88 23.99
C ASP A 100 16.91 3.37 23.57
N PRO A 101 16.85 4.30 24.54
CA PRO A 101 16.75 5.74 24.26
C PRO A 101 17.97 6.33 23.53
N HIS A 102 19.10 5.62 23.56
CA HIS A 102 20.34 6.03 22.91
C HIS A 102 20.32 5.77 21.40
N LYS A 103 19.48 4.84 20.92
CA LYS A 103 19.29 4.55 19.50
C LYS A 103 18.12 5.34 18.91
N ALA A 104 18.22 6.66 19.00
CA ALA A 104 17.22 7.57 18.48
C ALA A 104 17.34 7.78 16.97
N THR A 105 16.20 7.81 16.29
CA THR A 105 16.07 8.14 14.88
C THR A 105 15.59 9.59 14.76
N TYR A 106 16.20 10.36 13.85
CA TYR A 106 15.89 11.78 13.66
C TYR A 106 15.34 12.02 12.26
N PHE A 107 14.37 12.92 12.18
CA PHE A 107 13.75 13.32 10.92
C PHE A 107 13.68 14.83 10.83
N VAL A 108 13.85 15.37 9.62
CA VAL A 108 13.71 16.81 9.35
C VAL A 108 12.70 17.06 8.23
N GLN A 109 11.96 18.14 8.36
CA GLN A 109 11.17 18.74 7.30
C GLN A 109 11.49 20.22 7.18
N HIS A 110 11.55 20.71 5.94
CA HIS A 110 11.71 22.12 5.65
C HIS A 110 10.51 22.60 4.84
N TYR A 111 9.74 23.54 5.39
CA TYR A 111 8.61 24.16 4.71
C TYR A 111 9.00 25.56 4.26
N ARG A 112 8.89 25.80 2.96
CA ARG A 112 9.00 27.16 2.39
C ARG A 112 7.62 27.78 2.41
N VAL A 113 7.45 28.79 3.26
CA VAL A 113 6.19 29.50 3.38
C VAL A 113 6.05 30.43 2.17
N PRO A 114 4.96 30.34 1.39
CA PRO A 114 4.70 31.31 0.33
C PRO A 114 4.47 32.70 0.95
N PRO A 115 4.56 33.80 0.19
CA PRO A 115 4.20 35.11 0.73
C PRO A 115 2.77 35.11 1.28
N ILE A 116 2.61 35.56 2.53
CA ILE A 116 1.32 35.63 3.22
C ILE A 116 1.05 37.09 3.61
N ASP A 117 -0.18 37.56 3.37
CA ASP A 117 -0.61 38.91 3.74
C ASP A 117 -0.69 39.08 5.27
N ASP A 118 -0.42 40.28 5.76
CA ASP A 118 -0.47 40.61 7.19
C ASP A 118 -1.90 40.49 7.76
N ASP A 119 -2.92 40.61 6.91
CA ASP A 119 -4.33 40.45 7.29
C ASP A 119 -4.87 39.01 7.13
N ALA A 120 -4.01 38.05 6.78
CA ALA A 120 -4.39 36.66 6.56
C ALA A 120 -5.03 36.04 7.81
N LYS A 121 -6.08 35.24 7.59
CA LYS A 121 -6.87 34.60 8.63
C LYS A 121 -6.92 33.10 8.42
N GLY A 122 -7.03 32.38 9.53
CA GLY A 122 -7.03 30.91 9.55
C GLY A 122 -5.66 30.37 9.91
N ASP A 123 -5.54 29.05 9.81
CA ASP A 123 -4.37 28.31 10.24
C ASP A 123 -3.71 27.61 9.05
N ALA A 124 -2.38 27.62 9.02
CA ALA A 124 -1.59 26.68 8.24
C ALA A 124 -1.57 25.34 8.96
N LEU A 125 -1.79 24.26 8.21
CA LEU A 125 -1.67 22.88 8.68
C LEU A 125 -0.43 22.26 8.08
N LEU A 126 0.47 21.76 8.92
CA LEU A 126 1.65 20.99 8.51
C LEU A 126 1.58 19.61 9.18
N GLU A 127 2.05 18.59 8.48
CA GLU A 127 1.96 17.20 8.93
C GLU A 127 3.27 16.45 8.71
N GLY A 128 3.54 15.48 9.57
CA GLY A 128 4.64 14.53 9.42
C GLY A 128 4.21 13.12 9.84
N VAL A 129 4.79 12.11 9.20
CA VAL A 129 4.42 10.70 9.35
C VAL A 129 5.67 9.85 9.53
N VAL A 130 5.61 8.86 10.40
CA VAL A 130 6.70 7.92 10.66
C VAL A 130 6.18 6.49 10.75
N ASP A 131 6.96 5.56 10.18
CA ASP A 131 6.67 4.13 10.26
C ASP A 131 7.32 3.55 11.53
N LEU A 132 6.54 2.83 12.32
CA LEU A 132 6.97 2.22 13.58
C LEU A 132 6.81 0.69 13.56
N GLY A 133 7.82 0.00 14.09
CA GLY A 133 7.71 -1.40 14.49
C GLY A 133 6.85 -1.58 15.74
N GLU A 134 6.54 -2.82 16.11
CA GLU A 134 5.94 -3.06 17.43
C GLU A 134 6.89 -2.57 18.54
N GLY A 135 6.38 -1.76 19.46
CA GLY A 135 7.17 -1.18 20.53
C GLY A 135 6.53 0.03 21.21
N LYS A 136 7.22 0.52 22.25
CA LYS A 136 6.91 1.77 22.93
C LYS A 136 7.98 2.79 22.59
N TYR A 137 7.55 3.99 22.23
CA TYR A 137 8.43 5.03 21.73
C TYR A 137 8.16 6.33 22.46
N HIS A 138 9.23 7.07 22.70
CA HIS A 138 9.18 8.47 23.11
C HIS A 138 9.50 9.33 21.89
N ILE A 139 8.62 10.28 21.59
CA ILE A 139 8.75 11.22 20.48
C ILE A 139 8.98 12.61 21.05
N GLN A 140 10.04 13.26 20.58
CA GLN A 140 10.36 14.65 20.88
C GLN A 140 10.31 15.43 19.58
N TRP A 141 9.63 16.55 19.57
CA TRP A 141 9.32 17.32 18.38
C TRP A 141 9.58 18.79 18.62
N LEU A 142 10.18 19.47 17.64
CA LEU A 142 10.29 20.92 17.62
C LEU A 142 10.11 21.45 16.21
N MET A 143 9.60 22.67 16.14
CA MET A 143 9.55 23.48 14.94
C MET A 143 10.13 24.85 15.26
N ARG A 144 10.92 25.38 14.33
CA ARG A 144 11.49 26.72 14.43
C ARG A 144 11.41 27.48 13.13
N ASP A 145 11.30 28.80 13.26
CA ASP A 145 11.45 29.75 12.16
C ASP A 145 12.93 30.15 11.97
N ARG A 146 13.20 31.12 11.09
CA ARG A 146 14.54 31.67 10.86
C ARG A 146 15.03 32.60 11.97
N GLU A 147 14.13 33.14 12.78
CA GLU A 147 14.44 33.98 13.94
C GLU A 147 14.74 33.13 15.19
N GLU A 148 14.70 31.80 15.05
CA GLU A 148 14.91 30.80 16.10
C GLU A 148 13.86 30.87 17.22
N HIS A 149 12.65 31.35 16.91
CA HIS A 149 11.48 31.11 17.76
C HIS A 149 11.08 29.65 17.66
N ILE A 150 10.80 29.03 18.79
CA ILE A 150 10.57 27.59 18.89
C ILE A 150 9.15 27.29 19.37
N CYS A 151 8.53 26.32 18.71
CA CYS A 151 7.41 25.56 19.24
C CYS A 151 7.89 24.11 19.47
N SER A 152 7.72 23.55 20.66
CA SER A 152 8.12 22.16 20.95
C SER A 152 7.04 21.37 21.69
N SER A 153 7.06 20.06 21.49
CA SER A 153 6.16 19.10 22.13
C SER A 153 6.86 17.74 22.27
N ASN A 154 6.43 16.94 23.23
CA ASN A 154 6.91 15.57 23.39
C ASN A 154 5.78 14.67 23.91
N TRP A 155 5.80 13.40 23.50
CA TRP A 155 4.76 12.45 23.86
C TRP A 155 5.25 11.00 23.73
N ASP A 156 4.50 10.09 24.33
CA ASP A 156 4.72 8.65 24.21
C ASP A 156 3.69 8.01 23.27
N VAL A 157 4.13 7.03 22.49
CA VAL A 157 3.26 6.21 21.63
C VAL A 157 3.58 4.73 21.79
N GLU A 158 2.55 3.89 21.64
CA GLU A 158 2.68 2.43 21.62
C GLU A 158 2.12 1.89 20.31
N ALA A 159 2.97 1.23 19.54
CA ALA A 159 2.60 0.47 18.35
C ALA A 159 2.51 -1.00 18.74
N ALA A 160 1.29 -1.55 18.74
CA ALA A 160 1.08 -2.93 19.16
C ALA A 160 -0.13 -3.55 18.45
N LEU A 161 0.06 -4.77 17.96
CA LEU A 161 -1.03 -5.60 17.49
C LEU A 161 -1.87 -6.11 18.66
N PRO A 162 -3.20 -6.21 18.49
CA PRO A 162 -4.06 -6.93 19.41
C PRO A 162 -3.57 -8.37 19.63
N PRO A 163 -3.76 -8.99 20.81
CA PRO A 163 -3.26 -10.34 21.11
C PRO A 163 -3.63 -11.41 20.08
N LYS A 164 -4.86 -11.32 19.53
CA LYS A 164 -5.38 -12.24 18.50
C LYS A 164 -4.66 -12.18 17.16
N ASP A 165 -3.97 -11.07 16.89
CA ASP A 165 -3.34 -10.79 15.59
C ASP A 165 -1.81 -10.84 15.67
N LYS A 166 -1.24 -11.16 16.84
CA LYS A 166 0.21 -11.30 17.07
C LYS A 166 0.97 -12.22 16.10
N PRO A 167 0.38 -13.28 15.51
CA PRO A 167 1.06 -14.07 14.49
C PRO A 167 1.28 -13.35 13.15
N MET A 168 0.64 -12.20 12.92
CA MET A 168 0.76 -11.44 11.69
C MET A 168 2.17 -10.84 11.56
N PRO A 169 2.93 -11.16 10.50
CA PRO A 169 4.20 -10.53 10.24
C PRO A 169 3.96 -9.07 9.84
N LEU A 170 4.79 -8.19 10.39
CA LEU A 170 4.84 -6.78 10.00
C LEU A 170 6.03 -6.52 9.10
N PHE A 171 5.94 -5.51 8.24
CA PHE A 171 6.97 -5.15 7.26
C PHE A 171 7.99 -4.14 7.80
N ILE A 172 8.14 -4.14 9.11
CA ILE A 172 9.08 -3.35 9.90
C ILE A 172 9.40 -4.14 11.18
N ALA A 173 10.67 -4.25 11.55
CA ALA A 173 11.06 -5.06 12.69
C ALA A 173 10.59 -4.42 14.01
N PRO A 174 10.38 -5.19 15.09
CA PRO A 174 10.06 -4.63 16.39
C PRO A 174 11.11 -3.58 16.82
N LYS A 175 10.64 -2.47 17.39
CA LYS A 175 11.47 -1.34 17.87
C LYS A 175 12.25 -0.61 16.76
N GLU A 176 12.00 -0.95 15.49
CA GLU A 176 12.52 -0.21 14.36
C GLU A 176 11.67 1.04 14.11
N VAL A 177 12.31 2.07 13.54
CA VAL A 177 11.70 3.31 13.11
C VAL A 177 12.18 3.55 11.68
N ALA A 178 11.25 3.74 10.75
CA ALA A 178 11.57 3.93 9.34
C ALA A 178 10.92 5.20 8.77
N GLU A 179 11.51 5.70 7.69
CA GLU A 179 10.92 6.77 6.90
C GLU A 179 9.71 6.22 6.12
N THR A 180 8.57 6.90 6.23
CA THR A 180 7.38 6.59 5.44
C THR A 180 7.66 6.92 3.97
N LEU A 181 7.56 5.92 3.11
CA LEU A 181 7.84 6.10 1.69
C LEU A 181 6.71 6.90 1.00
N PRO A 182 7.05 7.91 0.17
CA PRO A 182 6.05 8.77 -0.46
C PRO A 182 5.28 8.10 -1.61
N GLU A 183 5.77 7.02 -2.19
CA GLU A 183 5.09 6.33 -3.31
C GLU A 183 4.93 4.82 -3.05
N PRO A 184 3.75 4.24 -3.33
CA PRO A 184 3.53 2.82 -3.12
C PRO A 184 4.33 1.94 -4.10
N PHE A 185 4.64 2.47 -5.30
CA PHE A 185 5.28 1.78 -6.43
C PHE A 185 6.81 1.74 -6.35
N ILE A 186 7.35 1.56 -5.16
CA ILE A 186 8.80 1.41 -4.93
C ILE A 186 9.08 -0.05 -4.61
N ASP A 187 10.14 -0.58 -5.22
CA ASP A 187 10.76 -1.85 -4.85
C ASP A 187 11.44 -1.70 -3.50
N ASP A 188 10.62 -1.79 -2.47
CA ASP A 188 10.99 -1.61 -1.08
C ASP A 188 11.51 -2.90 -0.46
N SER A 189 11.75 -3.96 -1.24
CA SER A 189 12.39 -5.17 -0.76
C SER A 189 13.70 -4.74 -0.11
N PRO A 190 13.77 -4.67 1.23
CA PRO A 190 15.08 -4.65 1.86
C PRO A 190 15.72 -5.91 1.32
N GLN A 191 16.97 -5.84 0.87
CA GLN A 191 17.74 -7.03 0.54
C GLN A 191 17.39 -8.08 1.57
N SER A 192 16.54 -9.03 1.19
CA SER A 192 16.16 -10.08 2.11
C SER A 192 17.51 -10.67 2.50
N PRO A 193 17.78 -10.96 3.79
CA PRO A 193 18.95 -11.78 4.08
C PRO A 193 18.88 -12.93 3.07
N PRO A 194 19.95 -13.14 2.28
CA PRO A 194 19.90 -14.00 1.10
C PRO A 194 19.13 -15.25 1.52
N ARG A 195 18.01 -15.55 0.82
CA ARG A 195 17.11 -16.69 1.14
C ARG A 195 18.01 -17.76 1.70
N GLN A 196 17.89 -18.13 2.98
CA GLN A 196 18.84 -19.02 3.67
C GLN A 196 18.82 -20.41 3.00
N SER A 197 19.43 -20.50 1.83
CA SER A 197 20.07 -21.68 1.31
C SER A 197 21.42 -21.69 1.98
N GLU A 198 21.47 -22.21 3.21
CA GLU A 198 22.64 -22.85 3.86
C GLU A 198 22.50 -22.81 5.38
N ARG A 199 21.89 -23.85 5.96
CA ARG A 199 22.32 -24.53 7.21
C ARG A 199 21.29 -25.51 7.79
N SER A 200 20.34 -26.01 7.01
CA SER A 200 19.83 -27.36 7.26
C SER A 200 20.72 -28.35 6.51
N PRO A 201 21.08 -29.51 7.09
CA PRO A 201 21.82 -30.54 6.35
C PRO A 201 20.99 -30.89 5.12
N GLN A 202 21.50 -30.59 3.93
CA GLN A 202 20.85 -30.99 2.68
C GLN A 202 20.69 -32.52 2.72
N PRO A 203 19.47 -33.07 2.59
CA PRO A 203 19.34 -34.46 2.17
C PRO A 203 19.76 -34.51 0.70
N SER A 204 21.01 -34.89 0.46
CA SER A 204 21.53 -35.15 -0.88
C SER A 204 20.82 -36.39 -1.45
N GLY A 205 19.84 -36.15 -2.33
CA GLY A 205 19.11 -37.20 -3.04
C GLY A 205 18.00 -36.64 -3.92
N LYS A 206 17.58 -37.40 -4.94
CA LYS A 206 16.50 -37.07 -5.91
C LYS A 206 15.17 -36.65 -5.25
N ASN A 207 14.98 -36.97 -3.97
CA ASN A 207 13.81 -36.62 -3.19
C ASN A 207 13.79 -35.16 -2.72
N ALA A 208 14.95 -34.49 -2.58
CA ALA A 208 15.03 -33.10 -2.10
C ALA A 208 14.71 -32.07 -3.20
N GLU A 209 15.13 -32.30 -4.44
CA GLU A 209 14.71 -31.49 -5.60
C GLU A 209 13.21 -31.61 -5.87
N SER A 210 12.66 -32.82 -5.71
CA SER A 210 11.22 -33.07 -5.83
C SER A 210 10.43 -32.35 -4.74
N ALA A 211 10.90 -32.36 -3.49
CA ALA A 211 10.26 -31.64 -2.38
C ALA A 211 10.31 -30.12 -2.56
N LYS A 212 11.45 -29.56 -3.00
CA LYS A 212 11.62 -28.11 -3.23
C LYS A 212 10.74 -27.59 -4.37
N THR A 213 10.49 -28.40 -5.40
CA THR A 213 9.60 -28.06 -6.53
C THR A 213 8.12 -28.13 -6.14
N LEU A 214 7.77 -28.97 -5.15
CA LEU A 214 6.41 -29.08 -4.61
C LEU A 214 6.01 -27.89 -3.72
N GLU A 215 6.99 -27.11 -3.26
CA GLU A 215 6.78 -25.99 -2.33
C GLU A 215 6.96 -24.62 -2.96
N SER A 216 7.39 -24.55 -4.23
CA SER A 216 7.44 -23.31 -5.00
C SER A 216 6.15 -23.10 -5.79
N LEU A 217 5.61 -21.89 -5.82
CA LEU A 217 4.38 -21.52 -6.51
C LEU A 217 4.66 -20.59 -7.71
N ASP A 218 3.96 -20.86 -8.81
CA ASP A 218 3.86 -20.01 -9.99
C ASP A 218 2.45 -19.42 -10.06
N LEU A 219 2.32 -18.12 -9.84
CA LEU A 219 1.02 -17.45 -9.72
C LEU A 219 0.72 -16.53 -10.90
N LYS A 220 -0.57 -16.38 -11.23
CA LYS A 220 -1.04 -15.37 -12.19
C LYS A 220 -1.96 -14.37 -11.50
N LEU A 221 -1.60 -13.09 -11.60
CA LEU A 221 -2.29 -11.98 -10.96
C LEU A 221 -3.01 -11.14 -12.02
N LEU A 222 -4.32 -10.98 -11.85
CA LEU A 222 -5.18 -10.13 -12.68
C LEU A 222 -5.72 -9.00 -11.78
N VAL A 223 -5.16 -7.80 -11.91
CA VAL A 223 -5.40 -6.72 -10.94
C VAL A 223 -6.16 -5.57 -11.59
N ASN A 224 -7.38 -5.31 -11.11
CA ASN A 224 -8.16 -4.14 -11.48
C ASN A 224 -7.68 -2.93 -10.68
N PHE A 225 -6.92 -2.04 -11.31
CA PHE A 225 -6.57 -0.73 -10.75
C PHE A 225 -7.63 0.29 -11.14
N ALA A 226 -8.69 0.36 -10.35
CA ALA A 226 -9.79 1.31 -10.50
C ALA A 226 -10.01 2.08 -9.18
N PRO A 227 -10.58 3.29 -9.24
CA PRO A 227 -10.90 4.02 -8.02
C PRO A 227 -12.06 3.36 -7.26
N GLN A 228 -12.06 3.46 -5.93
CA GLN A 228 -13.18 3.00 -5.09
C GLN A 228 -14.48 3.76 -5.44
N ASN A 229 -14.35 5.01 -5.87
CA ASN A 229 -15.43 5.80 -6.46
C ASN A 229 -15.20 5.90 -7.97
N SER A 230 -16.05 5.27 -8.78
CA SER A 230 -15.94 5.26 -10.24
C SER A 230 -16.02 6.65 -10.89
N LEU A 231 -16.52 7.66 -10.17
CA LEU A 231 -16.55 9.05 -10.62
C LEU A 231 -15.24 9.82 -10.36
N SER A 232 -14.25 9.18 -9.71
CA SER A 232 -12.98 9.83 -9.43
C SER A 232 -12.19 10.11 -10.72
N PRO A 233 -11.66 11.34 -10.91
CA PRO A 233 -10.88 11.69 -12.10
C PRO A 233 -9.45 11.15 -12.07
N ALA A 234 -9.00 10.59 -10.95
CA ALA A 234 -7.68 10.01 -10.78
C ALA A 234 -7.72 8.91 -9.70
N LEU A 235 -6.71 8.03 -9.69
CA LEU A 235 -6.49 7.12 -8.58
C LEU A 235 -5.98 7.91 -7.37
N GLN A 236 -6.60 7.70 -6.23
CA GLN A 236 -6.13 8.20 -4.94
C GLN A 236 -5.15 7.20 -4.32
N ARG A 237 -4.33 7.65 -3.36
CA ARG A 237 -3.44 6.74 -2.61
C ARG A 237 -4.22 5.60 -1.96
N SER A 238 -5.39 5.89 -1.39
CA SER A 238 -6.29 4.87 -0.86
C SER A 238 -6.74 3.83 -1.90
N ASP A 239 -6.76 4.16 -3.19
CA ASP A 239 -7.09 3.20 -4.25
C ASP A 239 -5.90 2.28 -4.57
N THR A 240 -4.67 2.79 -4.48
CA THR A 240 -3.45 2.08 -4.88
C THR A 240 -2.77 1.33 -3.74
N ASP A 241 -2.75 1.89 -2.54
CA ASP A 241 -1.89 1.41 -1.45
C ASP A 241 -2.26 -0.02 -1.05
N ALA A 242 -3.54 -0.32 -0.89
CA ALA A 242 -3.99 -1.68 -0.55
C ALA A 242 -3.69 -2.69 -1.66
N LEU A 243 -3.89 -2.31 -2.93
CA LEU A 243 -3.62 -3.19 -4.07
C LEU A 243 -2.13 -3.50 -4.21
N VAL A 244 -1.28 -2.47 -4.08
CA VAL A 244 0.17 -2.67 -4.10
C VAL A 244 0.63 -3.49 -2.90
N SER A 245 0.03 -3.30 -1.74
CA SER A 245 0.32 -4.13 -0.56
C SER A 245 -0.11 -5.58 -0.73
N ILE A 246 -1.23 -5.88 -1.41
CA ILE A 246 -1.60 -7.24 -1.78
C ILE A 246 -0.51 -7.87 -2.66
N LEU A 247 -0.03 -7.12 -3.67
CA LEU A 247 1.04 -7.58 -4.56
C LEU A 247 2.35 -7.86 -3.80
N LYS A 248 2.76 -6.94 -2.93
CA LYS A 248 3.95 -7.09 -2.09
C LYS A 248 3.82 -8.27 -1.13
N ALA A 249 2.64 -8.46 -0.52
CA ALA A 249 2.40 -9.56 0.40
C ALA A 249 2.48 -10.93 -0.30
N ILE A 250 1.89 -11.06 -1.49
CA ILE A 250 1.98 -12.29 -2.29
C ILE A 250 3.43 -12.54 -2.73
N GLN A 251 4.13 -11.52 -3.25
CA GLN A 251 5.52 -11.65 -3.70
C GLN A 251 6.49 -12.03 -2.58
N ARG A 252 6.27 -11.54 -1.35
CA ARG A 252 7.14 -11.80 -0.19
C ARG A 252 6.95 -13.18 0.44
N ASP A 253 5.89 -13.91 0.10
CA ASP A 253 5.68 -15.24 0.65
C ASP A 253 6.81 -16.19 0.18
N PRO A 254 7.45 -16.93 1.10
CA PRO A 254 8.61 -17.78 0.77
C PRO A 254 8.29 -18.90 -0.22
N HIS A 255 7.01 -19.29 -0.34
CA HIS A 255 6.58 -20.30 -1.28
C HIS A 255 6.38 -19.74 -2.69
N VAL A 256 6.25 -18.42 -2.87
CA VAL A 256 6.08 -17.82 -4.19
C VAL A 256 7.44 -17.72 -4.88
N ALA A 257 7.57 -18.44 -6.00
CA ALA A 257 8.80 -18.47 -6.78
C ALA A 257 8.72 -17.56 -7.99
N ARG A 258 7.58 -17.59 -8.71
CA ARG A 258 7.36 -16.73 -9.87
C ARG A 258 5.92 -16.25 -9.94
N LEU A 259 5.75 -15.14 -10.62
CA LEU A 259 4.48 -14.48 -10.79
C LEU A 259 4.40 -13.81 -12.16
N SER A 260 3.21 -13.78 -12.72
CA SER A 260 2.86 -12.97 -13.89
C SER A 260 1.77 -11.98 -13.48
N LEU A 261 1.77 -10.79 -14.09
CA LEU A 261 0.86 -9.72 -13.72
C LEU A 261 0.19 -9.12 -14.95
N VAL A 262 -1.13 -9.02 -14.90
CA VAL A 262 -1.92 -8.19 -15.82
C VAL A 262 -2.64 -7.15 -14.98
N ALA A 263 -2.21 -5.90 -15.09
CA ALA A 263 -2.92 -4.78 -14.51
C ALA A 263 -3.87 -4.20 -15.54
N PHE A 264 -5.15 -4.11 -15.19
CA PHE A 264 -6.19 -3.59 -16.04
C PHE A 264 -7.02 -2.56 -15.29
N ASN A 265 -7.79 -1.79 -16.04
CA ASN A 265 -8.82 -0.92 -15.49
C ASN A 265 -10.13 -1.24 -16.19
N ILE A 266 -11.14 -1.62 -15.40
CA ILE A 266 -12.41 -2.07 -15.96
C ILE A 266 -13.25 -0.93 -16.56
N GLU A 267 -13.15 0.28 -15.99
CA GLU A 267 -13.87 1.47 -16.49
C GLU A 267 -13.31 1.92 -17.86
N GLU A 268 -12.00 1.86 -18.04
CA GLU A 268 -11.33 2.06 -19.32
C GLU A 268 -11.39 0.82 -20.22
N SER A 269 -11.94 -0.30 -19.77
CA SER A 269 -11.95 -1.60 -20.46
C SER A 269 -10.63 -1.86 -21.20
N ARG A 270 -9.53 -1.77 -20.44
CA ARG A 270 -8.17 -1.74 -20.99
C ARG A 270 -7.18 -2.42 -20.05
N ILE A 271 -6.27 -3.19 -20.63
CA ILE A 271 -5.05 -3.65 -19.96
C ILE A 271 -4.03 -2.52 -19.99
N VAL A 272 -3.59 -2.08 -18.81
CA VAL A 272 -2.71 -0.93 -18.63
C VAL A 272 -1.26 -1.37 -18.58
N TYR A 273 -0.99 -2.54 -18.00
CA TYR A 273 0.35 -3.09 -17.87
C TYR A 273 0.31 -4.62 -17.89
N ARG A 274 1.32 -5.21 -18.50
CA ARG A 274 1.53 -6.67 -18.53
C ARG A 274 2.98 -6.97 -18.20
N GLN A 275 3.17 -7.94 -17.32
CA GLN A 275 4.45 -8.53 -17.01
C GLN A 275 4.35 -10.05 -17.17
N GLU A 276 5.26 -10.59 -17.99
CA GLU A 276 5.44 -12.04 -18.11
C GLU A 276 6.01 -12.64 -16.81
N THR A 277 6.01 -13.96 -16.72
CA THR A 277 6.46 -14.69 -15.54
C THR A 277 7.88 -14.28 -15.11
N ALA A 278 8.01 -13.74 -13.91
CA ALA A 278 9.28 -13.32 -13.29
C ALA A 278 9.28 -13.61 -11.79
N GLU A 279 10.45 -13.53 -11.14
CA GLU A 279 10.57 -13.73 -9.69
C GLU A 279 10.01 -12.56 -8.86
N GLN A 280 9.91 -11.37 -9.47
CA GLN A 280 9.47 -10.14 -8.83
C GLN A 280 8.61 -9.31 -9.78
N ILE A 281 7.71 -8.51 -9.21
CA ILE A 281 6.91 -7.49 -9.89
C ILE A 281 7.77 -6.23 -10.02
N ASP A 282 7.84 -5.67 -11.22
CA ASP A 282 8.42 -4.35 -11.47
C ASP A 282 7.40 -3.27 -11.07
N LEU A 283 7.37 -2.96 -9.76
CA LEU A 283 6.47 -1.96 -9.21
C LEU A 283 6.70 -0.56 -9.82
N PRO A 284 7.96 -0.10 -10.06
CA PRO A 284 8.20 1.17 -10.72
C PRO A 284 7.61 1.25 -12.14
N ALA A 285 7.73 0.20 -12.96
CA ALA A 285 7.13 0.17 -14.29
C ALA A 285 5.60 0.13 -14.23
N LEU A 286 5.04 -0.63 -13.28
CA LEU A 286 3.60 -0.65 -13.02
C LEU A 286 3.09 0.75 -12.67
N GLY A 287 3.73 1.45 -11.72
CA GLY A 287 3.35 2.81 -11.33
C GLY A 287 3.39 3.80 -12.50
N LYS A 288 4.45 3.75 -13.32
CA LYS A 288 4.54 4.57 -14.55
C LYS A 288 3.42 4.28 -15.53
N ALA A 289 3.04 3.01 -15.71
CA ALA A 289 1.96 2.63 -16.62
C ALA A 289 0.60 3.13 -16.11
N LEU A 290 0.33 3.07 -14.81
CA LEU A 290 -0.92 3.55 -14.22
C LEU A 290 -1.10 5.07 -14.38
N ASN A 291 -0.02 5.85 -14.38
CA ASN A 291 -0.07 7.30 -14.64
C ASN A 291 -0.53 7.67 -16.06
N THR A 292 -0.65 6.71 -16.98
CA THR A 292 -1.16 6.94 -18.34
C THR A 292 -2.69 6.89 -18.45
N MET A 293 -3.38 6.45 -17.39
CA MET A 293 -4.83 6.36 -17.36
C MET A 293 -5.51 7.75 -17.40
N LYS A 294 -6.67 7.79 -18.03
CA LYS A 294 -7.56 8.94 -18.19
C LYS A 294 -8.91 8.64 -17.53
N LEU A 295 -8.91 8.62 -16.20
CA LEU A 295 -10.11 8.38 -15.40
C LEU A 295 -11.05 9.60 -15.41
N GLY A 296 -12.30 9.38 -15.01
CA GLY A 296 -13.34 10.42 -14.97
C GLY A 296 -13.76 10.97 -16.34
N THR A 297 -13.33 10.35 -17.44
CA THR A 297 -13.75 10.69 -18.80
C THR A 297 -14.39 9.50 -19.49
N ILE A 298 -15.44 9.73 -20.26
CA ILE A 298 -16.10 8.69 -21.04
C ILE A 298 -15.75 8.89 -22.51
N ASN A 299 -15.20 7.86 -23.15
CA ASN A 299 -14.98 7.89 -24.59
C ASN A 299 -16.33 7.84 -25.31
N VAL A 300 -16.64 8.86 -26.12
CA VAL A 300 -17.91 8.98 -26.84
C VAL A 300 -18.18 7.78 -27.76
N ALA A 301 -17.12 7.18 -28.34
CA ALA A 301 -17.27 5.97 -29.15
C ALA A 301 -17.83 4.79 -28.34
N ARG A 302 -17.50 4.73 -27.05
CA ARG A 302 -17.93 3.66 -26.14
C ARG A 302 -19.31 3.88 -25.53
N LEU A 303 -19.88 5.09 -25.62
CA LEU A 303 -21.27 5.33 -25.23
C LEU A 303 -22.27 4.55 -26.12
N GLY A 304 -21.86 4.18 -27.34
CA GLY A 304 -22.66 3.35 -28.24
C GLY A 304 -22.62 1.85 -27.90
N GLU A 305 -21.64 1.39 -27.13
CA GLU A 305 -21.41 -0.02 -26.81
C GLU A 305 -21.93 -0.35 -25.41
N ARG A 306 -23.20 -0.75 -25.33
CA ARG A 306 -23.92 -0.95 -24.06
C ARG A 306 -23.26 -1.94 -23.09
N HIS A 307 -22.43 -2.86 -23.59
CA HIS A 307 -21.83 -3.94 -22.80
C HIS A 307 -20.29 -4.00 -22.90
N SER A 308 -19.63 -2.92 -23.33
CA SER A 308 -18.17 -2.92 -23.58
C SER A 308 -17.33 -3.39 -22.39
N ARG A 309 -17.76 -3.07 -21.17
CA ARG A 309 -17.07 -3.47 -19.93
C ARG A 309 -17.25 -4.96 -19.61
N THR A 310 -18.43 -5.49 -19.88
CA THR A 310 -18.75 -6.92 -19.70
C THR A 310 -18.00 -7.76 -20.73
N GLU A 311 -18.03 -7.36 -22.00
CA GLU A 311 -17.29 -8.00 -23.10
C GLU A 311 -15.78 -7.99 -22.82
N PHE A 312 -15.24 -6.86 -22.37
CA PHE A 312 -13.83 -6.78 -21.99
C PHE A 312 -13.46 -7.75 -20.85
N LEU A 313 -14.29 -7.86 -19.82
CA LEU A 313 -14.03 -8.78 -18.71
C LEU A 313 -14.08 -10.24 -19.20
N GLU A 314 -15.03 -10.58 -20.06
CA GLU A 314 -15.12 -11.89 -20.70
C GLU A 314 -13.87 -12.23 -21.52
N ASP A 315 -13.47 -11.33 -22.41
CA ASP A 315 -12.27 -11.48 -23.26
C ASP A 315 -11.00 -11.62 -22.42
N LEU A 316 -10.86 -10.80 -21.37
CA LEU A 316 -9.73 -10.87 -20.45
C LEU A 316 -9.67 -12.24 -19.77
N ILE A 317 -10.79 -12.75 -19.26
CA ILE A 317 -10.84 -14.05 -18.61
C ILE A 317 -10.51 -15.15 -19.62
N GLN A 318 -11.10 -15.11 -20.82
CA GLN A 318 -10.83 -16.12 -21.84
C GLN A 318 -9.35 -16.14 -22.25
N GLN A 319 -8.75 -14.98 -22.45
CA GLN A 319 -7.34 -14.85 -22.85
C GLN A 319 -6.37 -15.23 -21.74
N GLU A 320 -6.66 -14.85 -20.49
CA GLU A 320 -5.68 -14.99 -19.40
C GLU A 320 -5.82 -16.27 -18.60
N VAL A 321 -7.04 -16.81 -18.53
CA VAL A 321 -7.38 -18.02 -17.76
C VAL A 321 -7.45 -19.25 -18.66
N GLY A 322 -7.87 -19.09 -19.92
CA GLY A 322 -7.90 -20.14 -20.92
C GLY A 322 -6.55 -20.50 -21.55
N THR A 323 -5.42 -20.04 -20.99
CA THR A 323 -4.09 -20.30 -21.55
C THR A 323 -3.63 -21.73 -21.36
N ALA A 324 -2.91 -22.28 -22.35
CA ALA A 324 -2.34 -23.64 -22.30
C ALA A 324 -1.24 -23.83 -21.24
N VAL A 325 -0.62 -22.74 -20.77
CA VAL A 325 0.29 -22.77 -19.62
C VAL A 325 -0.54 -22.47 -18.38
N HIS A 326 -0.72 -23.47 -17.52
CA HIS A 326 -1.51 -23.33 -16.30
C HIS A 326 -0.61 -22.93 -15.12
N PRO A 327 -0.86 -21.78 -14.48
CA PRO A 327 -0.24 -21.44 -13.20
C PRO A 327 -0.76 -22.38 -12.09
N ASP A 328 -0.11 -22.34 -10.93
CA ASP A 328 -0.62 -23.03 -9.72
C ASP A 328 -1.92 -22.41 -9.21
N ALA A 329 -2.17 -21.13 -9.50
CA ALA A 329 -3.44 -20.45 -9.27
C ALA A 329 -3.58 -19.17 -10.11
N VAL A 330 -4.83 -18.76 -10.33
CA VAL A 330 -5.20 -17.44 -10.87
C VAL A 330 -5.84 -16.62 -9.76
N ILE A 331 -5.36 -15.40 -9.56
CA ILE A 331 -5.82 -14.52 -8.49
C ILE A 331 -6.25 -13.19 -9.12
N PHE A 332 -7.53 -12.87 -8.98
CA PHE A 332 -8.05 -11.53 -9.23
C PHE A 332 -7.84 -10.65 -7.99
N ALA A 333 -7.52 -9.38 -8.17
CA ALA A 333 -7.48 -8.40 -7.09
C ALA A 333 -7.99 -7.04 -7.58
N GLY A 334 -8.64 -6.26 -6.72
CA GLY A 334 -9.17 -4.95 -7.12
C GLY A 334 -10.42 -4.54 -6.35
N PRO A 335 -10.89 -3.29 -6.55
CA PRO A 335 -12.19 -2.88 -6.04
C PRO A 335 -13.32 -3.64 -6.73
N LYS A 336 -14.52 -3.55 -6.16
CA LYS A 336 -15.73 -4.10 -6.76
C LYS A 336 -16.01 -3.48 -8.13
N ALA A 337 -16.20 -4.32 -9.12
CA ALA A 337 -16.60 -3.99 -10.47
C ALA A 337 -18.12 -4.17 -10.65
N MET A 338 -18.87 -3.09 -10.39
CA MET A 338 -20.33 -3.08 -10.57
C MET A 338 -20.68 -2.76 -12.02
N LEU A 339 -20.73 -3.78 -12.89
CA LEU A 339 -21.10 -3.60 -14.30
C LEU A 339 -22.63 -3.60 -14.49
N ASP A 340 -23.06 -3.10 -15.66
CA ASP A 340 -24.48 -3.09 -16.03
C ASP A 340 -25.04 -4.49 -16.31
N ALA A 341 -24.17 -5.43 -16.65
CA ALA A 341 -24.47 -6.84 -16.87
C ALA A 341 -23.28 -7.71 -16.48
N ASP A 342 -23.56 -8.88 -15.90
CA ASP A 342 -22.55 -9.89 -15.60
C ASP A 342 -22.16 -10.68 -16.86
N VAL A 343 -20.94 -11.24 -16.83
CA VAL A 343 -20.49 -12.17 -17.87
C VAL A 343 -21.34 -13.45 -17.82
N PRO A 344 -21.94 -13.89 -18.94
CA PRO A 344 -22.74 -15.11 -18.95
C PRO A 344 -21.93 -16.34 -18.52
N GLN A 345 -22.48 -17.12 -17.59
CA GLN A 345 -21.78 -18.29 -17.03
C GLN A 345 -21.52 -19.38 -18.08
N ASP A 346 -22.38 -19.50 -19.08
CA ASP A 346 -22.23 -20.51 -20.12
C ASP A 346 -21.09 -20.20 -21.08
N ASP A 347 -20.77 -18.91 -21.31
CA ASP A 347 -19.62 -18.52 -22.12
C ASP A 347 -18.32 -18.79 -21.38
N LEU A 348 -18.27 -18.51 -20.06
CA LEU A 348 -17.12 -18.84 -19.20
C LEU A 348 -16.88 -20.35 -19.09
N ARG A 349 -17.95 -21.16 -19.04
CA ARG A 349 -17.83 -22.63 -19.01
C ARG A 349 -17.23 -23.21 -20.29
N ARG A 350 -17.27 -22.50 -21.42
CA ARG A 350 -16.61 -22.94 -22.67
C ARG A 350 -15.09 -22.95 -22.57
N ILE A 351 -14.52 -22.19 -21.63
CA ILE A 351 -13.08 -22.22 -21.32
C ILE A 351 -12.68 -23.61 -20.77
N GLY A 352 -13.65 -24.37 -20.23
CA GLY A 352 -13.47 -25.71 -19.70
C GLY A 352 -13.17 -25.73 -18.20
N ASP A 353 -12.96 -26.94 -17.67
CA ASP A 353 -12.51 -27.11 -16.30
C ASP A 353 -11.05 -26.64 -16.20
N ILE A 354 -10.82 -25.55 -15.47
CA ILE A 354 -9.47 -25.07 -15.17
C ILE A 354 -8.88 -25.98 -14.10
N GLU A 355 -7.66 -26.47 -14.35
CA GLU A 355 -7.01 -27.39 -13.42
C GLU A 355 -6.45 -26.72 -12.15
N CYS A 356 -6.44 -25.39 -12.09
CA CYS A 356 -5.93 -24.60 -10.98
C CYS A 356 -7.05 -23.83 -10.25
N PRO A 357 -6.92 -23.61 -8.94
CA PRO A 357 -7.88 -22.81 -8.19
C PRO A 357 -7.86 -21.33 -8.61
N VAL A 358 -9.05 -20.72 -8.61
CA VAL A 358 -9.25 -19.29 -8.88
C VAL A 358 -9.65 -18.56 -7.59
N PHE A 359 -9.03 -17.41 -7.35
CA PHE A 359 -9.30 -16.57 -6.18
C PHE A 359 -9.64 -15.15 -6.58
N TYR A 360 -10.40 -14.45 -5.74
CA TYR A 360 -10.63 -13.01 -5.86
C TYR A 360 -10.40 -12.32 -4.53
N MET A 361 -9.42 -11.42 -4.48
CA MET A 361 -9.13 -10.53 -3.38
C MET A 361 -9.83 -9.19 -3.61
N ASN A 362 -11.04 -9.09 -3.11
CA ASN A 362 -11.93 -7.95 -3.27
C ASN A 362 -11.57 -6.84 -2.30
N TYR A 363 -10.98 -5.75 -2.79
CA TYR A 363 -10.65 -4.59 -1.98
C TYR A 363 -11.86 -3.66 -1.81
N ASN A 364 -12.46 -3.66 -0.62
CA ASN A 364 -13.68 -2.91 -0.35
C ASN A 364 -13.57 -2.16 0.99
N LEU A 365 -13.33 -0.85 0.92
CA LEU A 365 -13.21 0.01 2.11
C LEU A 365 -14.52 0.20 2.86
N ASN A 366 -15.67 0.02 2.20
CA ASN A 366 -16.98 0.20 2.81
C ASN A 366 -17.94 -0.96 2.48
N PRO A 367 -17.70 -2.14 3.06
CA PRO A 367 -18.51 -3.33 2.78
C PRO A 367 -19.96 -3.20 3.25
N GLN A 368 -20.26 -2.29 4.17
CA GLN A 368 -21.63 -2.02 4.62
C GLN A 368 -22.43 -1.23 3.57
N ALA A 369 -21.79 -0.29 2.87
CA ALA A 369 -22.44 0.45 1.79
C ALA A 369 -22.61 -0.40 0.52
N VAL A 370 -21.66 -1.31 0.25
CA VAL A 370 -21.69 -2.17 -0.94
C VAL A 370 -21.58 -3.64 -0.55
N PRO A 371 -22.66 -4.25 -0.02
CA PRO A 371 -22.65 -5.65 0.42
C PRO A 371 -22.77 -6.66 -0.73
N TRP A 372 -23.18 -6.21 -1.92
CA TRP A 372 -23.52 -7.05 -3.08
C TRP A 372 -22.29 -7.67 -3.75
N LYS A 373 -22.44 -8.86 -4.34
CA LYS A 373 -21.43 -9.47 -5.21
C LYS A 373 -21.28 -8.64 -6.49
N ASP A 374 -20.07 -8.51 -7.00
CA ASP A 374 -19.76 -7.74 -8.20
C ASP A 374 -19.58 -8.67 -9.43
N SER A 375 -19.33 -8.12 -10.60
CA SER A 375 -19.25 -8.94 -11.82
C SER A 375 -18.05 -9.89 -11.85
N ILE A 376 -16.95 -9.56 -11.15
CA ILE A 376 -15.81 -10.48 -10.98
C ILE A 376 -16.21 -11.64 -10.07
N SER A 377 -16.87 -11.39 -8.93
CA SER A 377 -17.42 -12.43 -8.06
C SER A 377 -18.35 -13.40 -8.80
N HIS A 378 -19.20 -12.89 -9.70
CA HIS A 378 -20.07 -13.72 -10.51
C HIS A 378 -19.28 -14.54 -11.54
N ALA A 379 -18.28 -13.93 -12.19
CA ALA A 379 -17.47 -14.61 -13.19
C ALA A 379 -16.66 -15.78 -12.59
N ILE A 380 -15.99 -15.58 -11.45
CA ILE A 380 -15.17 -16.65 -10.84
C ILE A 380 -15.99 -17.84 -10.35
N ARG A 381 -17.31 -17.70 -10.19
CA ARG A 381 -18.21 -18.80 -9.83
C ARG A 381 -18.23 -19.92 -10.87
N ALA A 382 -18.07 -19.59 -12.15
CA ALA A 382 -17.97 -20.57 -13.23
C ALA A 382 -16.81 -21.55 -12.99
N PHE A 383 -15.77 -21.09 -12.29
CA PHE A 383 -14.54 -21.83 -11.99
C PHE A 383 -14.46 -22.31 -10.54
N LYS A 384 -15.59 -22.29 -9.80
CA LYS A 384 -15.63 -22.63 -8.37
C LYS A 384 -14.67 -21.78 -7.54
N GLY A 385 -14.46 -20.53 -7.93
CA GLY A 385 -13.51 -19.63 -7.30
C GLY A 385 -13.89 -19.25 -5.87
N THR A 386 -12.89 -18.85 -5.08
CA THR A 386 -13.06 -18.36 -3.70
C THR A 386 -12.83 -16.86 -3.64
N GLU A 387 -13.74 -16.13 -2.99
CA GLU A 387 -13.60 -14.69 -2.78
C GLU A 387 -13.23 -14.37 -1.33
N TYR A 388 -12.32 -13.42 -1.17
CA TYR A 388 -11.92 -12.80 0.09
C TYR A 388 -12.22 -11.30 0.04
N THR A 389 -12.91 -10.78 1.05
CA THR A 389 -13.13 -9.32 1.18
C THR A 389 -12.04 -8.71 2.05
N ILE A 390 -11.29 -7.78 1.46
CA ILE A 390 -10.20 -7.04 2.08
C ILE A 390 -10.71 -5.64 2.41
N SER A 391 -11.07 -5.42 3.68
CA SER A 391 -11.55 -4.11 4.15
C SER A 391 -10.57 -3.42 5.11
N ARG A 392 -9.73 -4.20 5.77
CA ARG A 392 -8.76 -3.76 6.76
C ARG A 392 -7.43 -4.48 6.54
N PRO A 393 -6.30 -3.94 7.03
CA PRO A 393 -4.98 -4.59 6.92
C PRO A 393 -4.95 -6.03 7.43
N ARG A 394 -5.66 -6.31 8.52
CA ARG A 394 -5.80 -7.67 9.07
C ARG A 394 -6.42 -8.64 8.06
N ASP A 395 -7.41 -8.19 7.29
CA ASP A 395 -8.09 -9.02 6.30
C ASP A 395 -7.11 -9.40 5.18
N LEU A 396 -6.22 -8.48 4.79
CA LEU A 396 -5.16 -8.72 3.81
C LEU A 396 -4.25 -9.86 4.25
N TRP A 397 -3.73 -9.79 5.47
CA TRP A 397 -2.86 -10.84 6.02
C TRP A 397 -3.60 -12.19 6.03
N THR A 398 -4.73 -12.24 6.74
CA THR A 398 -5.46 -13.50 6.95
C THR A 398 -5.90 -14.14 5.64
N SER A 399 -6.37 -13.35 4.68
CA SER A 399 -6.82 -13.84 3.38
C SER A 399 -5.65 -14.30 2.50
N THR A 400 -4.53 -13.57 2.49
CA THR A 400 -3.34 -13.97 1.72
C THR A 400 -2.77 -15.29 2.24
N THR A 401 -2.60 -15.43 3.55
CA THR A 401 -2.11 -16.68 4.16
C THR A 401 -3.02 -17.85 3.85
N GLU A 402 -4.32 -17.70 4.07
CA GLU A 402 -5.28 -18.78 3.84
C GLU A 402 -5.34 -19.18 2.35
N MET A 403 -5.29 -18.20 1.45
CA MET A 403 -5.26 -18.42 0.00
C MET A 403 -4.02 -19.21 -0.42
N LEU A 404 -2.82 -18.78 -0.03
CA LEU A 404 -1.57 -19.44 -0.40
C LEU A 404 -1.49 -20.85 0.17
N ASP A 405 -1.94 -21.07 1.40
CA ASP A 405 -2.08 -22.39 2.01
C ASP A 405 -3.00 -23.32 1.21
N ARG A 406 -4.13 -22.80 0.71
CA ARG A 406 -5.04 -23.57 -0.16
C ARG A 406 -4.37 -23.92 -1.49
N ILE A 407 -3.59 -23.00 -2.06
CA ILE A 407 -2.86 -23.23 -3.31
C ILE A 407 -1.81 -24.33 -3.11
N LEU A 408 -1.00 -24.27 -2.05
CA LEU A 408 -0.01 -25.29 -1.71
C LEU A 408 -0.64 -26.68 -1.51
N ARG A 409 -1.76 -26.74 -0.78
CA ARG A 409 -2.49 -28.00 -0.61
C ARG A 409 -2.99 -28.57 -1.93
N ASN A 410 -3.53 -27.72 -2.81
CA ASN A 410 -3.99 -28.14 -4.13
C ASN A 410 -2.84 -28.68 -4.99
N LYS A 411 -1.72 -27.96 -5.06
CA LYS A 411 -0.51 -28.39 -5.78
C LYS A 411 0.01 -29.74 -5.28
N ARG A 412 0.10 -29.92 -3.96
CA ARG A 412 0.51 -31.20 -3.34
C ARG A 412 -0.44 -32.33 -3.73
N GLN A 413 -1.76 -32.13 -3.68
CA GLN A 413 -2.74 -33.15 -4.07
C GLN A 413 -2.64 -33.52 -5.56
N ARG A 414 -2.48 -32.53 -6.45
CA ARG A 414 -2.33 -32.77 -7.90
C ARG A 414 -1.06 -33.56 -8.21
N SER A 415 0.05 -33.21 -7.56
CA SER A 415 1.31 -33.94 -7.75
C SER A 415 1.24 -35.40 -7.28
N LEU A 416 0.57 -35.67 -6.15
CA LEU A 416 0.32 -37.02 -5.65
C LEU A 416 -0.57 -37.84 -6.59
N ALA A 417 -1.64 -37.23 -7.13
CA ALA A 417 -2.50 -37.87 -8.12
C ALA A 417 -1.71 -38.26 -9.39
N ALA A 418 -0.90 -37.34 -9.91
CA ALA A 418 -0.05 -37.60 -11.08
C ALA A 418 1.03 -38.67 -10.85
N ALA A 419 1.56 -38.78 -9.63
CA ALA A 419 2.50 -39.84 -9.26
C ALA A 419 1.80 -41.20 -9.18
N SER A 420 0.58 -41.26 -8.64
CA SER A 420 -0.20 -42.49 -8.54
C SER A 420 -0.65 -43.03 -9.90
N SER A 421 -0.96 -42.16 -10.87
CA SER A 421 -1.33 -42.58 -12.23
C SER A 421 -0.15 -43.11 -13.05
N ARG A 422 1.09 -42.72 -12.71
CA ARG A 422 2.32 -43.22 -13.37
C ARG A 422 2.85 -44.53 -12.79
N GLY A 423 2.52 -44.86 -11.54
CA GLY A 423 2.96 -46.10 -10.88
C GLY A 423 2.09 -47.34 -11.17
N GLY A 424 0.98 -47.18 -11.89
CA GLY A 424 0.06 -48.25 -12.26
C GLY A 424 0.10 -48.67 -13.74
N GLN A 425 1.12 -48.25 -14.48
CA GLN A 425 1.37 -48.67 -15.88
C GLN A 425 2.51 -49.68 -15.98
#